data_AF-A0A0G0S468-F1
#
_entry.id   AF-A0A0G0S468-F1
#
_cell.length_a   1.000
_cell.length_b   1.000
_cell.length_c   1.000
_cell.angle_alpha   90.00
_cell.angle_beta   90.00
_cell.angle_gamma   90.00
#
_symmetry.space_group_name_H-M   'P 1'
#
loop_
_entity.id
_entity.type
_entity.pdbx_description
1 polymer ?
#
loop_
_entity_poly.entity_id
_entity_poly.type
_entity_poly.pdbx_seq_one_letter_code
_entity_poly.pdbx_strand_id
1 'polypeptide(L)'
;IFVLFPFLFYVFRNFGPHFEAGNWNDFNFFHANWLTMMSDPLSSFLVYLILFLVILNVKKIINAMYFYPLVGFLSGYAMMTRVSNITIIFSILVLFFLFEKKERLKKFLFFLSSLTIGFLPQLIYNYKILESPFSFGYQGAYQEWISMGAATRPTFSISNIIHIISRAVEYSWLSILIMLMLIAIVFMGVLYVSKIKKEYAVILILWFLMPVLFYASFTTGQTSARYYLPAVQPLIILSLAAFYFLKEVALPKKRTIT
;
A
#
# COMPACT_ATOMS: atom_id res chain seq x y z
N ILE A 1 13.11 -3.26 -12.28
CA ILE A 1 12.21 -4.25 -11.63
C ILE A 1 10.74 -3.89 -11.85
N PHE A 2 10.25 -2.69 -11.51
CA PHE A 2 8.84 -2.30 -11.73
C PHE A 2 8.39 -2.27 -13.21
N VAL A 3 9.28 -1.89 -14.13
CA VAL A 3 9.03 -1.99 -15.58
C VAL A 3 9.04 -3.45 -16.07
N LEU A 4 9.75 -4.33 -15.38
CA LEU A 4 9.95 -5.74 -15.77
C LEU A 4 8.93 -6.69 -15.15
N PHE A 5 8.23 -6.29 -14.09
CA PHE A 5 7.28 -7.13 -13.37
C PHE A 5 6.10 -7.61 -14.24
N PRO A 6 5.49 -6.76 -15.10
CA PRO A 6 4.49 -7.22 -16.08
C PRO A 6 5.08 -8.25 -17.06
N PHE A 7 6.33 -8.07 -17.47
CA PHE A 7 7.02 -8.95 -18.42
C PHE A 7 7.44 -10.28 -17.79
N LEU A 8 7.85 -10.31 -16.53
CA LEU A 8 8.14 -11.55 -15.81
C LEU A 8 6.89 -12.42 -15.69
N PHE A 9 5.73 -11.82 -15.35
CA PHE A 9 4.45 -12.53 -15.31
C PHE A 9 4.03 -13.07 -16.70
N TYR A 10 4.32 -12.30 -17.76
CA TYR A 10 4.09 -12.72 -19.15
C TYR A 10 5.04 -13.84 -19.61
N VAL A 11 6.29 -13.86 -19.13
CA VAL A 11 7.23 -14.95 -19.39
C VAL A 11 6.79 -16.23 -18.67
N PHE A 12 6.38 -16.14 -17.39
CA PHE A 12 5.84 -17.30 -16.66
C PHE A 12 4.52 -17.84 -17.25
N ARG A 13 3.70 -16.99 -17.90
CA ARG A 13 2.51 -17.40 -18.68
C ARG A 13 2.84 -18.35 -19.84
N ASN A 14 4.03 -18.23 -20.46
CA ASN A 14 4.42 -19.07 -21.59
C ASN A 14 4.96 -20.45 -21.18
N PHE A 15 5.14 -20.71 -19.87
CA PHE A 15 5.62 -22.00 -19.37
C PHE A 15 4.55 -22.80 -18.60
N GLY A 16 3.31 -22.29 -18.49
CA GLY A 16 2.18 -22.98 -17.87
C GLY A 16 1.23 -23.58 -18.92
N PRO A 17 0.51 -24.67 -18.61
CA PRO A 17 -0.44 -25.29 -19.54
C PRO A 17 -1.48 -24.27 -19.97
N HIS A 18 -1.60 -24.07 -21.29
CA HIS A 18 -2.46 -23.09 -21.95
C HIS A 18 -3.91 -23.24 -21.50
N PHE A 19 -4.34 -22.44 -20.54
CA PHE A 19 -5.76 -22.22 -20.29
C PHE A 19 -6.27 -21.16 -21.26
N GLU A 20 -7.23 -21.54 -22.09
CA GLU A 20 -8.04 -20.70 -22.97
C GLU A 20 -8.94 -19.72 -22.16
N ALA A 21 -8.33 -18.90 -21.31
CA ALA A 21 -9.01 -17.81 -20.64
C ALA A 21 -9.00 -16.57 -21.56
N GLY A 22 -9.93 -16.57 -22.52
CA GLY A 22 -10.20 -15.44 -23.41
C GLY A 22 -10.45 -14.13 -22.66
N ASN A 23 -10.04 -13.01 -23.25
CA ASN A 23 -10.26 -11.60 -22.87
C ASN A 23 -9.82 -11.11 -21.48
N TRP A 24 -9.74 -11.96 -20.45
CA TRP A 24 -9.41 -11.56 -19.08
C TRP A 24 -7.90 -11.35 -18.86
N ASN A 25 -7.08 -12.14 -19.56
CA ASN A 25 -5.62 -12.06 -19.48
C ASN A 25 -5.03 -10.87 -20.25
N ASP A 26 -5.64 -10.50 -21.38
CA ASP A 26 -5.23 -9.31 -22.12
C ASP A 26 -5.67 -8.03 -21.42
N PHE A 27 -6.82 -8.03 -20.75
CA PHE A 27 -7.26 -6.94 -19.87
C PHE A 27 -6.28 -6.71 -18.70
N ASN A 28 -5.82 -7.79 -18.03
CA ASN A 28 -4.83 -7.69 -16.95
C ASN A 28 -3.43 -7.30 -17.45
N PHE A 29 -3.00 -7.76 -18.63
CA PHE A 29 -1.75 -7.33 -19.26
C PHE A 29 -1.83 -5.86 -19.72
N PHE A 30 -2.94 -5.42 -20.31
CA PHE A 30 -3.21 -4.04 -20.69
C PHE A 30 -3.23 -3.12 -19.45
N HIS A 31 -3.82 -3.59 -18.34
CA HIS A 31 -3.79 -2.90 -17.06
C HIS A 31 -2.43 -2.92 -16.34
N ALA A 32 -1.61 -3.96 -16.55
CA ALA A 32 -0.23 -3.94 -16.08
C ALA A 32 0.63 -2.97 -16.90
N ASN A 33 0.34 -2.81 -18.20
CA ASN A 33 0.95 -1.80 -19.09
C ASN A 33 0.46 -0.37 -18.83
N TRP A 34 -0.70 -0.20 -18.16
CA TRP A 34 -1.20 1.09 -17.66
C TRP A 34 -0.38 1.70 -16.51
N LEU A 35 0.76 1.11 -16.16
CA LEU A 35 1.86 1.82 -15.49
C LEU A 35 2.22 3.17 -16.16
N THR A 36 1.85 3.34 -17.44
CA THR A 36 1.98 4.57 -18.23
C THR A 36 0.86 5.60 -18.04
N MET A 37 -0.28 5.25 -17.42
CA MET A 37 -1.28 6.23 -17.02
C MET A 37 -0.80 6.94 -15.75
N MET A 38 -0.56 8.25 -15.85
CA MET A 38 0.24 9.05 -14.92
C MET A 38 -0.16 8.99 -13.43
N SER A 39 -1.37 8.54 -13.10
CA SER A 39 -1.86 8.48 -11.71
C SER A 39 -1.14 7.43 -10.85
N ASP A 40 -0.74 6.29 -11.41
CA ASP A 40 -0.09 5.21 -10.65
C ASP A 40 1.36 5.53 -10.22
N PRO A 41 2.25 5.98 -11.12
CA PRO A 41 3.60 6.39 -10.75
C PRO A 41 3.61 7.61 -9.83
N LEU A 42 2.79 8.63 -10.12
CA LEU A 42 2.71 9.83 -9.28
C LEU A 42 2.18 9.51 -7.89
N SER A 43 1.11 8.71 -7.79
CA SER A 43 0.61 8.19 -6.52
C SER A 43 1.76 7.52 -5.75
N SER A 44 2.40 6.52 -6.34
CA SER A 44 3.47 5.76 -5.68
C SER A 44 4.63 6.66 -5.24
N PHE A 45 5.07 7.59 -6.08
CA PHE A 45 6.10 8.58 -5.74
C PHE A 45 5.71 9.41 -4.51
N LEU A 46 4.49 9.95 -4.47
CA LEU A 46 4.01 10.73 -3.33
C LEU A 46 3.97 9.89 -2.05
N VAL A 47 3.47 8.66 -2.13
CA VAL A 47 3.44 7.74 -0.98
C VAL A 47 4.85 7.47 -0.43
N TYR A 48 5.80 7.22 -1.33
CA TYR A 48 7.19 6.96 -0.98
C TYR A 48 7.88 8.20 -0.39
N LEU A 49 7.62 9.38 -0.96
CA LEU A 49 8.11 10.64 -0.43
C LEU A 49 7.58 10.88 1.00
N ILE A 50 6.29 10.61 1.24
CA ILE A 50 5.70 10.75 2.57
C ILE A 50 6.34 9.77 3.56
N LEU A 51 6.53 8.50 3.18
CA LEU A 51 7.24 7.52 4.02
C LEU A 51 8.66 8.01 4.37
N PHE A 52 9.39 8.52 3.38
CA PHE A 52 10.72 9.07 3.59
C PHE A 52 10.72 10.25 4.57
N LEU A 53 9.80 11.21 4.41
CA LEU A 53 9.64 12.34 5.34
C LEU A 53 9.30 11.87 6.76
N VAL A 54 8.42 10.87 6.90
CA VAL A 54 8.07 10.29 8.22
C VAL A 54 9.31 9.70 8.90
N ILE A 55 10.15 8.97 8.16
CA ILE A 55 11.41 8.43 8.69
C ILE A 55 12.36 9.57 9.11
N LEU A 56 12.48 10.63 8.31
CA LEU A 56 13.31 11.79 8.64
C LEU A 56 12.80 12.55 9.89
N ASN A 57 11.48 12.64 10.08
CA ASN A 57 10.89 13.22 11.30
C ASN A 57 11.20 12.37 12.54
N VAL A 58 11.14 11.03 12.44
CA VAL A 58 11.52 10.13 13.54
C VAL A 58 13.03 10.20 13.85
N LYS A 59 13.86 10.53 12.85
CA LYS A 59 15.28 10.86 13.03
C LYS A 59 15.52 12.26 13.61
N LYS A 60 14.46 13.08 13.77
CA LYS A 60 14.53 14.49 14.19
C LYS A 60 15.42 15.35 13.28
N ILE A 61 15.54 14.98 12.00
CA ILE A 61 16.31 15.74 11.00
C ILE A 61 15.50 16.93 10.49
N ILE A 62 14.18 16.78 10.38
CA ILE A 62 13.28 17.82 9.93
C ILE A 62 12.60 18.47 11.14
N ASN A 63 12.43 19.78 11.10
CA ASN A 63 11.66 20.49 12.11
C ASN A 63 10.18 20.07 12.03
N ALA A 64 9.67 19.56 13.15
CA ALA A 64 8.31 19.06 13.30
C ALA A 64 7.24 20.09 12.87
N MET A 65 7.48 21.39 13.03
CA MET A 65 6.51 22.44 12.67
C MET A 65 6.23 22.51 11.17
N TYR A 66 7.23 22.27 10.33
CA TYR A 66 7.07 22.25 8.86
C TYR A 66 6.70 20.86 8.33
N PHE A 67 7.01 19.81 9.10
CA PHE A 67 6.71 18.43 8.75
C PHE A 67 5.20 18.18 8.61
N TYR A 68 4.38 18.59 9.58
CA TYR A 68 2.93 18.30 9.55
C TYR A 68 2.19 18.96 8.38
N PRO A 69 2.39 20.27 8.10
CA PRO A 69 1.80 20.89 6.91
C PRO A 69 2.25 20.22 5.61
N LEU A 70 3.53 19.88 5.49
CA LEU A 70 4.07 19.26 4.27
C LEU A 70 3.48 17.87 4.04
N VAL A 71 3.50 17.02 5.07
CA VAL A 71 2.96 15.65 4.98
C VAL A 71 1.45 15.66 4.82
N GLY A 72 0.73 16.59 5.45
CA GLY A 72 -0.70 16.76 5.23
C GLY A 72 -1.01 17.11 3.78
N PHE A 73 -0.38 18.15 3.24
CA PHE A 73 -0.55 18.54 1.83
C PHE A 73 -0.24 17.40 0.86
N LEU A 74 0.91 16.73 1.04
CA LEU A 74 1.30 15.60 0.19
C LEU A 74 0.32 14.42 0.31
N SER A 75 -0.24 14.17 1.50
CA SER A 75 -1.24 13.12 1.69
C SER A 75 -2.56 13.45 1.00
N GLY A 76 -3.01 14.70 1.08
CA GLY A 76 -4.18 15.18 0.33
C GLY A 76 -3.96 15.09 -1.18
N TYR A 77 -2.79 15.49 -1.65
CA TYR A 77 -2.43 15.39 -3.07
C TYR A 77 -2.33 13.92 -3.53
N ALA A 78 -1.78 13.03 -2.71
CA ALA A 78 -1.77 11.60 -2.98
C ALA A 78 -3.20 11.03 -3.05
N MET A 79 -4.10 11.42 -2.15
CA MET A 79 -5.53 11.04 -2.24
C MET A 79 -6.19 11.53 -3.53
N MET A 80 -5.85 12.73 -4.00
CA MET A 80 -6.37 13.25 -5.26
C MET A 80 -5.93 12.40 -6.44
N THR A 81 -4.67 11.96 -6.46
CA THR A 81 -4.19 11.04 -7.52
C THR A 81 -4.89 9.67 -7.44
N ARG A 82 -5.13 9.16 -6.23
CA ARG A 82 -5.87 7.93 -5.96
C ARG A 82 -6.51 7.96 -4.57
N VAL A 83 -7.84 7.89 -4.52
CA VAL A 83 -8.62 7.96 -3.28
C VAL A 83 -8.23 6.86 -2.28
N SER A 84 -7.82 5.69 -2.78
CA SER A 84 -7.33 4.55 -2.00
C SER A 84 -6.09 4.85 -1.14
N ASN A 85 -5.35 5.94 -1.44
CA ASN A 85 -4.25 6.42 -0.60
C ASN A 85 -4.72 6.94 0.77
N ILE A 86 -6.03 7.02 1.03
CA ILE A 86 -6.58 7.25 2.37
C ILE A 86 -6.04 6.27 3.43
N THR A 87 -5.66 5.06 3.02
CA THR A 87 -4.98 4.06 3.86
C THR A 87 -3.67 4.54 4.48
N ILE A 88 -2.95 5.40 3.78
CA ILE A 88 -1.69 5.98 4.26
C ILE A 88 -1.97 7.06 5.30
N ILE A 89 -3.06 7.80 5.17
CA ILE A 89 -3.48 8.75 6.20
C ILE A 89 -3.81 8.02 7.49
N PHE A 90 -4.51 6.87 7.44
CA PHE A 90 -4.70 6.04 8.63
C PHE A 90 -3.36 5.64 9.27
N SER A 91 -2.38 5.23 8.48
CA SER A 91 -1.04 4.91 8.97
C SER A 91 -0.39 6.12 9.66
N ILE A 92 -0.43 7.29 9.03
CA ILE A 92 0.13 8.54 9.58
C ILE A 92 -0.58 8.95 10.86
N LEU A 93 -1.91 8.84 10.92
CA LEU A 93 -2.69 9.16 12.12
C LEU A 93 -2.34 8.25 13.28
N VAL A 94 -2.25 6.94 13.05
CA VAL A 94 -1.82 5.97 14.07
C VAL A 94 -0.42 6.33 14.59
N LEU A 95 0.53 6.58 13.69
CA LEU A 95 1.89 6.98 14.06
C LEU A 95 1.93 8.30 14.84
N PHE A 96 1.10 9.26 14.43
CA PHE A 96 0.95 10.55 15.10
C PHE A 96 0.45 10.39 16.54
N PHE A 97 -0.60 9.60 16.76
CA PHE A 97 -1.12 9.35 18.11
C PHE A 97 -0.13 8.59 19.00
N LEU A 98 0.65 7.67 18.41
CA LEU A 98 1.64 6.87 19.15
C LEU A 98 2.88 7.69 19.55
N PHE A 99 3.41 8.53 18.66
CA PHE A 99 4.73 9.15 18.85
C PHE A 99 4.68 10.63 19.25
N GLU A 100 3.61 11.36 18.93
CA GLU A 100 3.52 12.79 19.22
C GLU A 100 2.69 13.07 20.46
N LYS A 101 3.38 13.44 21.56
CA LYS A 101 2.72 13.79 22.84
C LYS A 101 2.60 15.29 23.06
N LYS A 102 3.58 16.08 22.62
CA LYS A 102 3.61 17.54 22.83
C LYS A 102 2.97 18.29 21.65
N GLU A 103 2.14 19.28 21.97
CA GLU A 103 1.39 20.10 20.99
C GLU A 103 0.59 19.27 19.97
N ARG A 104 0.10 18.10 20.39
CA ARG A 104 -0.58 17.14 19.52
C ARG A 104 -1.75 17.77 18.77
N LEU A 105 -2.63 18.48 19.45
CA LEU A 105 -3.79 19.09 18.81
C LEU A 105 -3.38 20.10 17.72
N LYS A 106 -2.42 20.98 18.02
CA LYS A 106 -1.94 21.99 17.07
C LYS A 106 -1.30 21.36 15.83
N LYS A 107 -0.42 20.38 16.02
CA LYS A 107 0.22 19.63 14.92
C LYS A 107 -0.80 18.86 14.09
N PHE A 108 -1.80 18.26 14.73
CA PHE A 108 -2.91 17.57 14.06
C PHE A 108 -3.74 18.54 13.21
N LEU A 109 -4.08 19.72 13.74
CA LEU A 109 -4.82 20.73 13.00
C LEU A 109 -4.03 21.24 11.78
N PHE A 110 -2.71 21.41 11.89
CA PHE A 110 -1.86 21.74 10.75
C PHE A 110 -1.82 20.65 9.69
N PHE A 111 -1.74 19.38 10.10
CA PHE A 111 -1.83 18.25 9.18
C PHE A 111 -3.20 18.22 8.48
N LEU A 112 -4.29 18.35 9.23
CA LEU A 112 -5.64 18.26 8.68
C LEU A 112 -5.96 19.43 7.74
N SER A 113 -5.57 20.66 8.09
CA SER A 113 -5.81 21.83 7.25
C SER A 113 -5.04 21.72 5.92
N SER A 114 -3.76 21.35 5.98
CA SER A 114 -2.94 21.16 4.77
C SER A 114 -3.40 19.97 3.92
N LEU A 115 -3.88 18.88 4.53
CA LEU A 115 -4.51 17.76 3.82
C LEU A 115 -5.73 18.22 3.05
N THR A 116 -6.63 18.98 3.69
CA THR A 116 -7.80 19.56 3.02
C THR A 116 -7.39 20.44 1.85
N ILE A 117 -6.36 21.28 2.01
CA ILE A 117 -5.82 22.11 0.92
C ILE A 117 -5.28 21.25 -0.23
N GLY A 118 -4.52 20.19 0.07
CA GLY A 118 -3.97 19.29 -0.95
C GLY A 118 -5.05 18.51 -1.71
N PHE A 119 -6.19 18.21 -1.07
CA PHE A 119 -7.33 17.51 -1.67
C PHE A 119 -8.39 18.46 -2.25
N LEU A 120 -8.29 19.76 -1.98
CA LEU A 120 -9.28 20.77 -2.36
C LEU A 120 -9.62 20.78 -3.86
N PRO A 121 -8.66 20.62 -4.81
CA PRO A 121 -9.01 20.60 -6.22
C PRO A 121 -9.98 19.47 -6.58
N GLN A 122 -9.87 18.30 -5.93
CA GLN A 122 -10.81 17.20 -6.12
C GLN A 122 -12.21 17.55 -5.60
N LEU A 123 -12.31 18.17 -4.42
CA LEU A 123 -13.59 18.56 -3.83
C LEU A 123 -14.31 19.61 -4.71
N ILE A 124 -13.56 20.57 -5.25
CA ILE A 124 -14.08 21.57 -6.19
C ILE A 124 -14.57 20.89 -7.47
N TYR A 125 -13.78 20.00 -8.05
CA TYR A 125 -14.16 19.22 -9.23
C TYR A 125 -15.43 18.41 -8.99
N ASN A 126 -15.49 17.66 -7.90
CA ASN A 126 -16.63 16.85 -7.52
C ASN A 126 -17.89 17.71 -7.36
N TYR A 127 -17.82 18.85 -6.68
CA TYR A 127 -18.96 19.75 -6.54
C TYR A 127 -19.42 20.34 -7.88
N LYS A 128 -18.47 20.75 -8.73
CA LYS A 128 -18.79 21.41 -10.02
C LYS A 128 -19.31 20.45 -11.08
N ILE A 129 -18.88 19.19 -11.07
CA ILE A 129 -19.20 18.21 -12.12
C ILE A 129 -20.19 17.15 -11.64
N LEU A 130 -20.16 16.78 -10.36
CA LEU A 130 -20.96 15.69 -9.77
C LEU A 130 -21.95 16.21 -8.70
N GLU A 131 -22.17 17.53 -8.66
CA GLU A 131 -23.14 18.24 -7.81
C GLU A 131 -22.94 18.07 -6.28
N SER A 132 -21.91 17.36 -5.84
CA SER A 132 -21.57 17.17 -4.44
C SER A 132 -20.06 16.98 -4.26
N PRO A 133 -19.43 17.60 -3.25
CA PRO A 133 -17.98 17.47 -3.03
C PRO A 133 -17.57 16.06 -2.61
N PHE A 134 -18.53 15.25 -2.12
CA PHE A 134 -18.32 13.88 -1.68
C PHE A 134 -18.71 12.84 -2.73
N SER A 135 -19.19 13.27 -3.89
CA SER A 135 -19.45 12.38 -5.02
C SER A 135 -18.13 11.97 -5.68
N PHE A 136 -18.05 10.73 -6.15
CA PHE A 136 -16.89 10.22 -6.90
C PHE A 136 -17.38 9.65 -8.23
N GLY A 137 -16.60 9.85 -9.29
CA GLY A 137 -16.97 9.42 -10.66
C GLY A 137 -17.20 7.91 -10.83
N TYR A 138 -16.88 7.09 -9.83
CA TYR A 138 -17.11 5.64 -9.84
C TYR A 138 -18.52 5.21 -9.44
N GLN A 139 -19.38 6.12 -8.96
CA GLN A 139 -20.75 5.76 -8.53
C GLN A 139 -21.59 5.17 -9.67
N GLY A 140 -21.51 5.74 -10.89
CA GLY A 140 -22.22 5.20 -12.06
C GLY A 140 -21.68 3.83 -12.52
N ALA A 141 -20.36 3.68 -12.57
CA ALA A 141 -19.71 2.43 -12.99
C ALA A 141 -19.95 1.28 -12.02
N TYR A 142 -20.04 1.55 -10.71
CA TYR A 142 -20.33 0.54 -9.70
C TYR A 142 -21.75 -0.02 -9.82
N GLN A 143 -22.73 0.85 -10.10
CA GLN A 143 -24.12 0.42 -10.37
C GLN A 143 -24.20 -0.47 -11.62
N GLU A 144 -23.48 -0.11 -12.69
CA GLU A 144 -23.37 -0.93 -13.90
C GLU A 144 -22.67 -2.28 -13.66
N TRP A 145 -21.64 -2.34 -12.83
CA TRP A 145 -20.96 -3.60 -12.52
C TRP A 145 -21.81 -4.56 -11.68
N ILE A 146 -22.66 -4.02 -10.79
CA ILE A 146 -23.65 -4.82 -10.07
C ILE A 146 -24.72 -5.33 -11.04
N SER A 147 -25.26 -4.47 -11.92
CA SER A 147 -26.31 -4.86 -12.86
C SER A 147 -25.84 -5.88 -13.90
N MET A 148 -24.55 -5.87 -14.25
CA MET A 148 -23.90 -6.89 -15.09
C MET A 148 -23.60 -8.21 -14.37
N GLY A 149 -23.90 -8.33 -13.07
CA GLY A 149 -23.57 -9.51 -12.27
C GLY A 149 -22.06 -9.70 -12.02
N ALA A 150 -21.24 -8.71 -12.39
CA ALA A 150 -19.78 -8.74 -12.22
C ALA A 150 -19.37 -8.55 -10.76
N ALA A 151 -20.20 -7.93 -9.93
CA ALA A 151 -20.01 -7.80 -8.49
C ALA A 151 -21.13 -8.54 -7.72
N THR A 152 -20.84 -9.74 -7.21
CA THR A 152 -21.78 -10.53 -6.40
C THR A 152 -21.59 -10.31 -4.89
N ARG A 153 -20.71 -9.38 -4.50
CA ARG A 153 -20.31 -9.09 -3.11
C ARG A 153 -20.25 -7.56 -2.86
N PRO A 154 -20.30 -7.08 -1.61
CA PRO A 154 -20.21 -5.64 -1.27
C PRO A 154 -18.79 -5.10 -1.44
N THR A 155 -18.59 -3.97 -2.14
CA THR A 155 -17.27 -3.45 -2.62
C THR A 155 -16.14 -3.61 -1.62
N PHE A 156 -16.42 -3.39 -0.35
CA PHE A 156 -15.49 -3.53 0.76
C PHE A 156 -16.05 -4.56 1.76
N SER A 157 -15.33 -5.68 1.97
CA SER A 157 -15.72 -6.70 2.95
C SER A 157 -14.52 -7.53 3.41
N ILE A 158 -14.51 -7.91 4.69
CA ILE A 158 -13.55 -8.88 5.24
C ILE A 158 -13.70 -10.24 4.56
N SER A 159 -14.91 -10.62 4.12
CA SER A 159 -15.13 -11.88 3.40
C SER A 159 -14.39 -11.94 2.05
N ASN A 160 -14.00 -10.79 1.49
CA ASN A 160 -13.19 -10.74 0.27
C ASN A 160 -11.73 -11.14 0.54
N ILE A 161 -11.19 -10.86 1.73
CA ILE A 161 -9.83 -11.28 2.12
C ILE A 161 -9.75 -12.81 2.16
N ILE A 162 -10.72 -13.45 2.80
CA ILE A 162 -10.83 -14.92 2.85
C ILE A 162 -10.98 -15.48 1.43
N HIS A 163 -11.74 -14.78 0.59
CA HIS A 163 -11.93 -15.20 -0.80
C HIS A 163 -10.65 -15.20 -1.62
N ILE A 164 -9.80 -14.17 -1.49
CA ILE A 164 -8.50 -14.12 -2.16
C ILE A 164 -7.65 -15.32 -1.76
N ILE A 165 -7.64 -15.68 -0.47
CA ILE A 165 -6.94 -16.86 0.03
C ILE A 165 -7.52 -18.12 -0.61
N SER A 166 -8.85 -18.31 -0.57
CA SER A 166 -9.50 -19.49 -1.17
C SER A 166 -9.19 -19.64 -2.66
N ARG A 167 -9.26 -18.53 -3.42
CA ARG A 167 -8.93 -18.48 -4.85
C ARG A 167 -7.47 -18.83 -5.11
N ALA A 168 -6.54 -18.30 -4.31
CA ALA A 168 -5.11 -18.60 -4.47
C ALA A 168 -4.82 -20.10 -4.30
N VAL A 169 -5.53 -20.76 -3.38
CA VAL A 169 -5.44 -22.21 -3.15
C VAL A 169 -6.07 -23.01 -4.30
N GLU A 170 -7.24 -22.58 -4.80
CA GLU A 170 -7.90 -23.18 -5.97
C GLU A 170 -6.99 -23.17 -7.21
N TYR A 171 -6.18 -22.11 -7.40
CA TYR A 171 -5.23 -22.03 -8.52
C TYR A 171 -3.96 -22.86 -8.32
N SER A 172 -3.39 -22.87 -7.11
CA SER A 172 -2.21 -23.69 -6.80
C SER A 172 -1.96 -23.78 -5.30
N TRP A 173 -1.72 -25.00 -4.81
CA TRP A 173 -1.28 -25.21 -3.42
C TRP A 173 0.07 -24.54 -3.11
N LEU A 174 0.92 -24.31 -4.13
CA LEU A 174 2.19 -23.58 -3.98
C LEU A 174 1.98 -22.12 -3.55
N SER A 175 0.80 -21.54 -3.86
CA SER A 175 0.44 -20.18 -3.41
C SER A 175 0.46 -20.06 -1.90
N ILE A 176 0.07 -21.12 -1.16
CA ILE A 176 0.11 -21.14 0.31
C ILE A 176 1.55 -21.04 0.81
N LEU A 177 2.46 -21.82 0.21
CA LEU A 177 3.88 -21.80 0.57
C LEU A 177 4.49 -20.41 0.34
N ILE A 178 4.19 -19.78 -0.79
CA ILE A 178 4.65 -18.42 -1.12
C ILE A 178 4.10 -17.41 -0.10
N MET A 179 2.81 -17.50 0.27
CA MET A 179 2.22 -16.62 1.28
C MET A 179 2.87 -16.82 2.65
N LEU A 180 3.12 -18.05 3.07
CA LEU A 180 3.80 -18.35 4.34
C LEU A 180 5.24 -17.83 4.35
N MET A 181 5.98 -17.98 3.23
CA MET A 181 7.32 -17.39 3.08
C MET A 181 7.28 -15.87 3.20
N LEU A 182 6.30 -15.21 2.55
CA LEU A 182 6.15 -13.76 2.63
C LEU A 182 5.84 -13.30 4.06
N ILE A 183 4.95 -14.00 4.77
CA ILE A 183 4.63 -13.75 6.18
C ILE A 183 5.89 -13.90 7.04
N ALA A 184 6.67 -14.97 6.83
CA ALA A 184 7.90 -15.21 7.57
C ALA A 184 8.94 -14.10 7.32
N ILE A 185 9.11 -13.65 6.06
CA ILE A 185 10.00 -12.54 5.69
C ILE A 185 9.57 -11.25 6.39
N VAL A 186 8.29 -10.90 6.31
CA VAL A 186 7.76 -9.70 6.97
C VAL A 186 7.97 -9.77 8.49
N PHE A 187 7.65 -10.91 9.10
CA PHE A 187 7.81 -11.12 10.54
C PHE A 187 9.28 -10.99 10.99
N MET A 188 10.20 -11.71 10.34
CA MET A 188 11.64 -11.62 10.64
C MET A 188 12.19 -10.21 10.42
N GLY A 189 11.77 -9.55 9.33
CA GLY A 189 12.13 -8.17 9.04
C GLY A 189 11.70 -7.21 10.14
N VAL A 190 10.45 -7.32 10.60
CA VAL A 190 9.91 -6.51 11.71
C VAL A 190 10.68 -6.78 13.01
N LEU A 191 10.98 -8.05 13.31
CA LEU A 191 11.76 -8.39 14.50
C LEU A 191 13.14 -7.74 14.48
N TYR A 192 13.84 -7.81 13.34
CA TYR A 192 15.16 -7.20 13.20
C TYR A 192 15.11 -5.68 13.31
N VAL A 193 14.20 -5.01 12.58
CA VAL A 193 14.07 -3.55 12.66
C VAL A 193 13.68 -3.12 14.08
N SER A 194 12.88 -3.90 14.79
CA SER A 194 12.50 -3.62 16.19
C SER A 194 13.70 -3.64 17.15
N LYS A 195 14.73 -4.44 16.87
CA LYS A 195 16.00 -4.41 17.62
C LYS A 195 16.77 -3.10 17.41
N ILE A 196 16.66 -2.50 16.22
CA ILE A 196 17.34 -1.23 15.89
C ILE A 196 16.57 -0.06 16.48
N LYS A 197 15.28 0.07 16.13
CA LYS A 197 14.39 1.12 16.62
C LYS A 197 12.92 0.72 16.40
N LYS A 198 12.16 0.59 17.49
CA LYS A 198 10.77 0.12 17.48
C LYS A 198 9.86 0.98 16.60
N GLU A 199 10.10 2.29 16.58
CA GLU A 199 9.31 3.23 15.79
C GLU A 199 9.39 2.93 14.29
N TYR A 200 10.57 2.55 13.77
CA TYR A 200 10.71 2.17 12.37
C TYR A 200 9.98 0.87 12.04
N ALA A 201 9.98 -0.10 12.95
CA ALA A 201 9.26 -1.34 12.75
C ALA A 201 7.75 -1.08 12.67
N VAL A 202 7.21 -0.25 13.57
CA VAL A 202 5.80 0.16 13.57
C VAL A 202 5.45 0.93 12.29
N ILE A 203 6.31 1.87 11.85
CA ILE A 203 6.10 2.59 10.58
C ILE A 203 6.02 1.59 9.43
N LEU A 204 7.04 0.75 9.24
CA LEU A 204 7.13 -0.16 8.09
C LEU A 204 5.98 -1.17 8.06
N ILE A 205 5.60 -1.74 9.20
CA ILE A 205 4.52 -2.74 9.23
C ILE A 205 3.15 -2.11 8.96
N LEU A 206 2.87 -0.91 9.49
CA LEU A 206 1.62 -0.20 9.19
C LEU A 206 1.58 0.22 7.71
N TRP A 207 2.68 0.76 7.20
CA TRP A 207 2.79 1.17 5.79
C TRP A 207 2.65 0.01 4.82
N PHE A 208 3.09 -1.19 5.21
CA PHE A 208 2.91 -2.41 4.44
C PHE A 208 1.47 -2.93 4.55
N LEU A 209 0.97 -3.16 5.77
CA LEU A 209 -0.30 -3.86 6.00
C LEU A 209 -1.51 -3.04 5.56
N MET A 210 -1.55 -1.73 5.80
CA MET A 210 -2.74 -0.92 5.52
C MET A 210 -3.17 -0.97 4.04
N PRO A 211 -2.30 -0.68 3.05
CA PRO A 211 -2.67 -0.82 1.65
C PRO A 211 -2.95 -2.29 1.28
N VAL A 212 -2.17 -3.26 1.79
CA VAL A 212 -2.38 -4.68 1.49
C VAL A 212 -3.77 -5.16 1.92
N LEU A 213 -4.16 -4.86 3.17
CA LEU A 213 -5.46 -5.24 3.72
C LEU A 213 -6.60 -4.50 3.03
N PHE A 214 -6.43 -3.20 2.78
CA PHE A 214 -7.44 -2.39 2.11
C PHE A 214 -7.77 -2.90 0.71
N TYR A 215 -6.76 -3.20 -0.11
CA TYR A 215 -7.02 -3.76 -1.43
C TYR A 215 -7.46 -5.23 -1.38
N ALA A 216 -7.03 -6.00 -0.38
CA ALA A 216 -7.52 -7.37 -0.17
C ALA A 216 -9.01 -7.42 0.19
N SER A 217 -9.57 -6.34 0.74
CA SER A 217 -11.01 -6.25 1.03
C SER A 217 -11.90 -5.90 -0.17
N PHE A 218 -11.37 -5.73 -1.39
CA PHE A 218 -12.16 -5.43 -2.60
C PHE A 218 -12.82 -6.69 -3.21
N THR A 219 -14.03 -6.54 -3.78
CA THR A 219 -14.97 -7.65 -4.13
C THR A 219 -14.60 -8.53 -5.30
N THR A 220 -14.21 -7.91 -6.40
CA THR A 220 -13.60 -8.60 -7.51
C THR A 220 -12.12 -8.38 -7.36
N GLY A 221 -11.29 -9.29 -7.86
CA GLY A 221 -9.85 -9.08 -7.97
C GLY A 221 -9.46 -7.93 -8.90
N GLN A 222 -10.09 -6.76 -8.77
CA GLN A 222 -9.57 -5.45 -9.18
C GLN A 222 -8.22 -5.14 -8.53
N THR A 223 -7.65 -6.05 -7.76
CA THR A 223 -6.29 -6.07 -7.26
C THR A 223 -5.29 -6.23 -8.40
N SER A 224 -5.27 -5.26 -9.32
CA SER A 224 -4.14 -5.09 -10.22
C SER A 224 -2.89 -4.93 -9.35
N ALA A 225 -1.81 -5.63 -9.69
CA ALA A 225 -0.56 -5.60 -8.94
C ALA A 225 -0.07 -4.16 -8.67
N ARG A 226 -0.41 -3.22 -9.56
CA ARG A 226 -0.10 -1.78 -9.43
C ARG A 226 -0.70 -1.12 -8.17
N TYR A 227 -1.80 -1.64 -7.63
CA TYR A 227 -2.42 -1.10 -6.42
C TYR A 227 -1.58 -1.39 -5.16
N TYR A 228 -0.74 -2.41 -5.20
CA TYR A 228 0.16 -2.74 -4.10
C TYR A 228 1.49 -2.00 -4.16
N LEU A 229 1.73 -1.14 -5.16
CA LEU A 229 2.96 -0.35 -5.26
C LEU A 229 3.32 0.37 -3.95
N PRO A 230 2.40 1.07 -3.25
CA PRO A 230 2.63 1.62 -1.92
C PRO A 230 3.28 0.68 -0.90
N ALA A 231 2.98 -0.62 -0.96
CA ALA A 231 3.49 -1.63 -0.02
C ALA A 231 4.88 -2.18 -0.41
N VAL A 232 5.33 -1.97 -1.65
CA VAL A 232 6.55 -2.61 -2.16
C VAL A 232 7.81 -2.06 -1.49
N GLN A 233 7.91 -0.75 -1.28
CA GLN A 233 9.07 -0.18 -0.59
C GLN A 233 9.24 -0.71 0.85
N PRO A 234 8.20 -0.67 1.71
CA PRO A 234 8.25 -1.32 3.01
C PRO A 234 8.64 -2.80 2.93
N LEU A 235 8.10 -3.54 1.95
CA LEU A 235 8.43 -4.95 1.75
C LEU A 235 9.90 -5.17 1.40
N ILE A 236 10.49 -4.35 0.52
CA ILE A 236 11.93 -4.43 0.19
C ILE A 236 12.78 -4.20 1.43
N ILE A 237 12.47 -3.16 2.22
CA ILE A 237 13.21 -2.84 3.45
C ILE A 237 13.11 -4.01 4.45
N LEU A 238 11.90 -4.54 4.66
CA LEU A 238 11.67 -5.68 5.56
C LEU A 238 12.35 -6.96 5.06
N SER A 239 12.41 -7.17 3.74
CA SER A 239 13.10 -8.32 3.14
C SER A 239 14.61 -8.26 3.37
N LEU A 240 15.22 -7.08 3.19
CA LEU A 240 16.62 -6.86 3.50
C LEU A 240 16.89 -7.04 5.00
N ALA A 241 15.99 -6.52 5.86
CA ALA A 241 16.09 -6.71 7.31
C ALA A 241 16.00 -8.18 7.72
N ALA A 242 15.11 -8.97 7.10
CA ALA A 242 15.00 -10.40 7.33
C ALA A 242 16.27 -11.15 6.92
N PHE A 243 16.91 -10.76 5.81
CA PHE A 243 18.20 -11.32 5.42
C PHE A 243 19.29 -11.04 6.48
N TYR A 244 19.37 -9.81 6.99
CA TYR A 244 20.31 -9.48 8.08
C TYR A 244 19.99 -10.23 9.38
N PHE A 245 18.71 -10.41 9.70
CA PHE A 245 18.29 -11.22 10.84
C PHE A 245 18.83 -12.65 10.76
N LEU A 246 18.65 -13.31 9.61
CA LEU A 246 19.11 -14.67 9.39
C LEU A 246 20.64 -14.77 9.46
N LYS A 247 21.35 -13.77 8.91
CA LYS A 247 22.81 -13.70 9.00
C LYS A 247 23.31 -13.54 10.44
N GLU A 248 22.64 -12.71 11.24
CA GLU A 248 22.96 -12.50 12.67
C GLU A 248 22.75 -13.79 13.48
N VAL A 249 21.69 -14.54 13.21
CA VAL A 249 21.40 -15.82 13.86
C VAL A 249 22.38 -16.92 13.45
N ALA A 250 22.82 -16.93 12.18
CA ALA A 250 23.74 -17.92 11.65
C ALA A 250 25.20 -17.75 12.10
N LEU A 251 25.59 -16.55 12.53
CA LEU A 251 26.93 -16.30 13.05
C LEU A 251 26.96 -16.58 14.56
N PRO A 252 27.62 -17.66 15.03
CA PRO A 252 27.75 -17.90 16.46
C PRO A 252 28.44 -16.69 17.09
N LYS A 253 27.81 -16.11 18.12
CA LYS A 253 28.46 -15.09 18.95
C LYS A 253 29.80 -15.67 19.38
N LYS A 254 30.92 -15.08 18.94
CA LYS A 254 32.23 -15.35 19.51
C LYS A 254 32.08 -15.12 21.00
N ARG A 255 32.05 -16.21 21.78
CA ARG A 255 32.19 -16.14 23.22
C ARG A 255 33.58 -15.55 23.43
N THR A 256 33.64 -14.29 23.83
CA THR A 256 34.83 -13.74 24.49
C THR A 256 35.01 -14.58 25.73
N ILE A 257 35.91 -15.56 25.64
CA ILE A 257 36.49 -16.21 26.80
C ILE A 257 37.32 -15.11 27.46
N THR A 258 36.85 -14.66 28.61
CA THR A 258 37.53 -13.73 29.52
C THR A 258 38.87 -14.27 29.96
#